data_AF-A0A0P9HKX4-F1
#
_entry.id   AF-A0A0P9HKX4-F1
#
_cell.length_a   1.000
_cell.length_b   1.000
_cell.length_c   1.000
_cell.angle_alpha   90.00
_cell.angle_beta   90.00
_cell.angle_gamma   90.00
#
_symmetry.space_group_name_H-M   'P 1'
#
loop_
_entity.id
_entity.type
_entity.pdbx_description
1 polymer ?
#
loop_
_entity_poly.entity_id
_entity_poly.type
_entity_poly.pdbx_seq_one_letter_code
_entity_poly.pdbx_strand_id
1 'polypeptide(L)'
;MKLHFIKKEINLPAKNYTVFIPNVPTDNMFALEHTCGSYMLFGDQKSLQYLACLFLAASIHRDKMIYVPVTTRLLPQDLQHFSAYNKNLDMVFMHHSIQFNTKLWKEMKQRMVRTKGELKSFECNPRQFSDLGYEDYSPFTYAENKDTILIKKYADTLFFYGSKKAFEFASGGLEPLSRTGASYFMRNGGHDHDHLDLFTAAHQGLCIDFYDEALWRKSR
;
A
#
# COMPACT_ATOMS: atom_id res chain seq x y z
N MET A 1 -2.76 14.16 -9.40
CA MET A 1 -1.91 14.47 -8.24
C MET A 1 -0.46 14.18 -8.59
N LYS A 2 0.47 14.97 -8.05
CA LYS A 2 1.89 14.79 -8.31
C LYS A 2 2.55 14.04 -7.17
N LEU A 3 3.17 12.90 -7.48
CA LEU A 3 3.96 12.13 -6.53
C LEU A 3 5.40 12.60 -6.59
N HIS A 4 6.00 12.88 -5.43
CA HIS A 4 7.42 13.19 -5.32
C HIS A 4 8.14 12.03 -4.65
N PHE A 5 9.21 11.56 -5.25
CA PHE A 5 10.05 10.48 -4.72
C PHE A 5 11.51 10.87 -4.70
N ILE A 6 12.24 10.36 -3.73
CA ILE A 6 13.68 10.24 -3.78
C ILE A 6 14.02 8.91 -4.45
N LYS A 7 14.58 8.97 -5.65
CA LYS A 7 15.16 7.83 -6.37
C LYS A 7 16.52 7.49 -5.79
N LYS A 8 16.75 6.24 -5.41
CA LYS A 8 18.05 5.70 -5.02
C LYS A 8 18.40 4.47 -5.83
N GLU A 9 19.67 4.34 -6.21
CA GLU A 9 20.21 3.14 -6.85
C GLU A 9 21.03 2.36 -5.83
N ILE A 10 20.61 1.14 -5.54
CA ILE A 10 21.18 0.30 -4.49
C ILE A 10 21.75 -0.96 -5.12
N ASN A 11 23.06 -1.07 -5.05
CA ASN A 11 23.77 -2.26 -5.49
C ASN A 11 23.76 -3.27 -4.33
N LEU A 12 23.18 -4.45 -4.54
CA LEU A 12 23.31 -5.62 -3.65
C LEU A 12 24.10 -6.70 -4.37
N PRO A 13 24.68 -7.71 -3.66
CA PRO A 13 25.61 -8.67 -4.26
C PRO A 13 25.13 -9.35 -5.56
N ALA A 14 23.82 -9.55 -5.73
CA ALA A 14 23.25 -10.22 -6.89
C ALA A 14 22.72 -9.29 -7.99
N LYS A 15 22.35 -8.05 -7.64
CA LYS A 15 21.56 -7.18 -8.53
C LYS A 15 21.55 -5.73 -8.06
N ASN A 16 21.46 -4.81 -9.01
CA ASN A 16 21.21 -3.40 -8.75
C ASN A 16 19.70 -3.13 -8.72
N TYR A 17 19.25 -2.40 -7.71
CA TYR A 17 17.85 -2.07 -7.51
C TYR A 17 17.66 -0.56 -7.55
N THR A 18 16.65 -0.10 -8.28
CA THR A 18 16.19 1.27 -8.17
C THR A 18 15.02 1.33 -7.20
N VAL A 19 15.15 2.14 -6.15
CA VAL A 19 14.13 2.32 -5.11
C VAL A 19 13.61 3.75 -5.17
N PHE A 20 12.30 3.91 -5.22
CA PHE A 20 11.60 5.17 -5.04
C PHE A 20 11.08 5.25 -3.60
N ILE A 21 11.36 6.35 -2.93
CA ILE A 21 10.94 6.61 -1.55
C ILE A 21 10.11 7.89 -1.54
N PRO A 22 8.85 7.88 -1.07
CA PRO A 22 8.04 9.11 -0.98
C PRO A 22 8.81 10.26 -0.33
N ASN A 23 8.79 11.42 -0.97
CA ASN A 23 9.35 12.67 -0.43
C ASN A 23 8.24 13.57 0.13
N VAL A 24 7.19 12.95 0.67
CA VAL A 24 6.07 13.62 1.31
C VAL A 24 5.77 12.88 2.62
N PRO A 25 5.17 13.56 3.60
CA PRO A 25 4.81 12.92 4.86
C PRO A 25 3.78 11.81 4.64
N THR A 26 3.91 10.72 5.40
CA THR A 26 3.04 9.53 5.36
C THR A 26 2.44 9.23 6.73
N ASP A 27 2.28 10.27 7.57
CA ASP A 27 1.89 10.14 8.98
C ASP A 27 0.50 9.56 9.19
N ASN A 28 -0.41 9.81 8.24
CA ASN A 28 -1.78 9.32 8.26
C ASN A 28 -1.96 8.07 7.38
N MET A 29 -0.91 7.29 7.21
CA MET A 29 -0.91 6.06 6.43
C MET A 29 -0.38 4.93 7.32
N PHE A 30 -1.25 3.97 7.60
CA PHE A 30 -0.92 2.86 8.49
C PHE A 30 -1.05 1.54 7.76
N ALA A 31 -0.11 0.65 7.99
CA ALA A 31 -0.15 -0.71 7.47
C ALA A 31 0.08 -1.69 8.61
N LEU A 32 -0.76 -2.70 8.70
CA LEU A 32 -0.69 -3.68 9.78
C LEU A 32 -1.07 -5.08 9.32
N GLU A 33 -0.67 -6.07 10.11
CA GLU A 33 -1.25 -7.41 10.04
C GLU A 33 -2.35 -7.51 11.11
N HIS A 34 -3.56 -7.83 10.65
CA HIS A 34 -4.73 -7.98 11.51
C HIS A 34 -4.71 -9.34 12.20
N THR A 35 -4.63 -10.39 11.39
CA THR A 35 -4.40 -11.77 11.82
C THR A 35 -3.46 -12.42 10.80
N CYS A 36 -2.97 -13.63 11.08
CA CYS A 36 -2.04 -14.32 10.18
C CYS A 36 -2.62 -14.40 8.75
N GLY A 37 -1.97 -13.75 7.79
CA GLY A 37 -2.40 -13.71 6.39
C GLY A 37 -3.46 -12.66 6.06
N SER A 38 -3.97 -11.90 7.03
CA SER A 38 -4.90 -10.79 6.81
C SER A 38 -4.22 -9.45 7.13
N TYR A 39 -4.23 -8.55 6.16
CA TYR A 39 -3.55 -7.26 6.24
C TYR A 39 -4.54 -6.12 6.10
N MET A 40 -4.24 -5.00 6.76
CA MET A 40 -5.07 -3.80 6.67
C MET A 40 -4.20 -2.58 6.37
N LEU A 41 -4.72 -1.71 5.50
CA LEU A 41 -4.18 -0.38 5.26
C LEU A 41 -5.22 0.66 5.70
N PHE A 42 -4.78 1.64 6.46
CA PHE A 42 -5.62 2.74 6.91
C PHE A 42 -5.09 4.06 6.37
N GLY A 43 -6.01 4.98 6.08
CA GLY A 43 -5.64 6.37 5.89
C GLY A 43 -6.83 7.31 5.78
N ASP A 44 -6.54 8.60 5.90
CA ASP A 44 -7.50 9.66 5.64
C ASP A 44 -7.74 9.81 4.12
N GLN A 45 -8.58 10.78 3.75
CA GLN A 45 -8.86 11.09 2.35
C GLN A 45 -7.60 11.28 1.50
N LYS A 46 -6.59 12.00 2.00
CA LYS A 46 -5.37 12.29 1.24
C LYS A 46 -4.46 11.07 1.16
N SER A 47 -4.32 10.34 2.26
CA SER A 47 -3.50 9.12 2.33
C SER A 47 -4.05 8.00 1.46
N LEU A 48 -5.37 7.82 1.40
CA LEU A 48 -6.01 6.82 0.52
C LEU A 48 -5.81 7.15 -0.96
N GLN A 49 -5.94 8.42 -1.35
CA GLN A 49 -5.59 8.85 -2.73
C GLN A 49 -4.11 8.63 -3.04
N TYR A 50 -3.23 8.89 -2.07
CA TYR A 50 -1.80 8.64 -2.22
C TYR A 50 -1.50 7.15 -2.35
N LEU A 51 -2.13 6.28 -1.54
CA LEU A 51 -2.05 4.83 -1.66
C LEU A 51 -2.52 4.34 -3.03
N ALA A 52 -3.66 4.84 -3.54
CA ALA A 52 -4.13 4.51 -4.90
C ALA A 52 -3.02 4.78 -5.92
N CYS A 53 -2.36 5.93 -5.80
CA CYS A 53 -1.26 6.30 -6.65
C CYS A 53 0.04 5.50 -6.43
N LEU A 54 0.29 4.96 -5.25
CA LEU A 54 1.41 4.03 -5.00
C LEU A 54 1.18 2.68 -5.70
N PHE A 55 -0.05 2.16 -5.66
CA PHE A 55 -0.44 0.98 -6.43
C PHE A 55 -0.24 1.21 -7.93
N LEU A 56 -0.75 2.35 -8.45
CA LEU A 56 -0.57 2.71 -9.86
C LEU A 56 0.90 2.88 -10.24
N ALA A 57 1.71 3.52 -9.41
CA ALA A 57 3.13 3.66 -9.66
C ALA A 57 3.84 2.29 -9.73
N ALA A 58 3.47 1.33 -8.89
CA ALA A 58 3.99 -0.04 -8.93
C ALA A 58 3.56 -0.79 -10.21
N SER A 59 2.38 -0.48 -10.75
CA SER A 59 1.88 -1.05 -12.00
C SER A 59 2.66 -0.55 -13.24
N ILE A 60 3.06 0.73 -13.22
CA ILE A 60 3.76 1.42 -14.30
C ILE A 60 5.25 1.11 -14.27
N HIS A 61 5.86 1.14 -13.09
CA HIS A 61 7.31 1.04 -12.91
C HIS A 61 7.74 -0.40 -12.57
N ARG A 62 7.62 -1.30 -13.55
CA ARG A 62 7.84 -2.75 -13.37
C ARG A 62 9.25 -3.17 -12.92
N ASP A 63 10.24 -2.31 -13.08
CA ASP A 63 11.63 -2.55 -12.71
C ASP A 63 12.07 -1.78 -11.44
N LYS A 64 11.14 -1.06 -10.79
CA LYS A 64 11.39 -0.23 -9.62
C LYS A 64 10.70 -0.78 -8.38
N MET A 65 11.31 -0.59 -7.22
CA MET A 65 10.67 -0.79 -5.92
C MET A 65 10.17 0.55 -5.40
N ILE A 66 9.01 0.57 -4.78
CA ILE A 66 8.51 1.74 -4.06
C ILE A 66 8.52 1.40 -2.57
N TYR A 67 9.41 2.02 -1.81
CA TYR A 67 9.53 1.84 -0.37
C TYR A 67 8.88 3.01 0.35
N VAL A 68 7.86 2.73 1.14
CA VAL A 68 7.12 3.69 1.95
C VAL A 68 7.49 3.46 3.42
N PRO A 69 8.44 4.24 3.96
CA PRO A 69 8.77 4.16 5.38
C PRO A 69 7.63 4.73 6.21
N VAL A 70 7.31 4.11 7.35
CA VAL A 70 6.42 4.74 8.33
C VAL A 70 7.18 5.78 9.16
N THR A 71 6.50 6.85 9.53
CA THR A 71 7.06 7.88 10.42
C THR A 71 6.95 7.49 11.90
N THR A 72 5.91 6.72 12.25
CA THR A 72 5.66 6.19 13.59
C THR A 72 5.60 4.66 13.56
N ARG A 73 6.21 4.00 14.54
CA ARG A 73 6.21 2.51 14.64
C ARG A 73 5.04 1.96 15.43
N LEU A 74 4.46 2.76 16.32
CA LEU A 74 3.29 2.39 17.09
C LEU A 74 2.04 2.87 16.36
N LEU A 75 1.02 2.03 16.35
CA LEU A 75 -0.29 2.42 15.84
C LEU A 75 -0.99 3.38 16.83
N PRO A 76 -1.79 4.33 16.32
CA PRO A 76 -2.75 5.07 17.14
C PRO A 76 -3.58 4.10 17.97
N GLN A 77 -3.96 4.50 19.19
CA GLN A 77 -4.74 3.64 20.10
C GLN A 77 -6.01 3.10 19.43
N ASP A 78 -6.62 3.90 18.58
CA ASP A 78 -7.83 3.55 17.83
C ASP A 78 -7.61 2.40 16.85
N LEU A 79 -6.38 2.18 16.38
CA LEU A 79 -6.04 1.13 15.43
C LEU A 79 -5.43 -0.12 16.08
N GLN A 80 -5.09 -0.06 17.37
CA GLN A 80 -4.40 -1.17 18.05
C GLN A 80 -5.26 -2.45 18.10
N HIS A 81 -6.58 -2.32 18.27
CA HIS A 81 -7.48 -3.48 18.30
C HIS A 81 -7.60 -4.19 16.94
N PHE A 82 -7.20 -3.54 15.85
CA PHE A 82 -7.10 -4.17 14.53
C PHE A 82 -5.76 -4.86 14.31
N SER A 83 -4.78 -4.77 15.21
CA SER A 83 -3.43 -5.27 14.97
C SER A 83 -3.07 -6.47 15.83
N ALA A 84 -2.47 -7.50 15.22
CA ALA A 84 -1.88 -8.61 15.95
C ALA A 84 -0.68 -8.18 16.83
N TYR A 85 -0.03 -7.05 16.53
CA TYR A 85 1.24 -6.65 17.16
C TYR A 85 1.33 -5.18 17.58
N ASN A 86 0.27 -4.39 17.43
CA ASN A 86 0.25 -2.94 17.68
C ASN A 86 1.35 -2.15 16.94
N LYS A 87 1.77 -2.66 15.78
CA LYS A 87 2.88 -2.09 14.99
C LYS A 87 2.39 -1.55 13.66
N ASN A 88 2.85 -0.35 13.32
CA ASN A 88 2.78 0.20 11.98
C ASN A 88 3.99 -0.30 11.17
N LEU A 89 3.70 -0.96 10.05
CA LEU A 89 4.68 -1.63 9.21
C LEU A 89 5.07 -0.74 8.04
N ASP A 90 6.35 -0.76 7.67
CA ASP A 90 6.74 -0.18 6.39
C ASP A 90 6.03 -0.91 5.24
N MET A 91 5.89 -0.26 4.08
CA MET A 91 5.38 -0.91 2.88
C MET A 91 6.42 -0.90 1.76
N VAL A 92 6.44 -1.96 0.97
CA VAL A 92 7.20 -2.02 -0.27
C VAL A 92 6.32 -2.56 -1.38
N PHE A 93 6.10 -1.77 -2.42
CA PHE A 93 5.37 -2.17 -3.61
C PHE A 93 6.35 -2.49 -4.74
N MET A 94 6.16 -3.62 -5.41
CA MET A 94 7.00 -4.00 -6.53
C MET A 94 6.28 -4.95 -7.48
N HIS A 95 6.61 -4.84 -8.77
CA HIS A 95 6.14 -5.81 -9.74
C HIS A 95 6.78 -7.19 -9.48
N HIS A 96 6.01 -8.27 -9.65
CA HIS A 96 6.47 -9.63 -9.34
C HIS A 96 7.73 -10.02 -10.13
N SER A 97 7.98 -9.45 -11.31
CA SER A 97 9.18 -9.72 -12.11
C SER A 97 10.49 -9.28 -11.43
N ILE A 98 10.44 -8.44 -10.40
CA ILE A 98 11.62 -8.02 -9.66
C ILE A 98 12.22 -9.18 -8.85
N GLN A 99 11.39 -10.15 -8.43
CA GLN A 99 11.79 -11.36 -7.70
C GLN A 99 12.72 -11.08 -6.51
N PHE A 100 12.40 -10.05 -5.72
CA PHE A 100 13.24 -9.64 -4.60
C PHE A 100 13.27 -10.67 -3.48
N ASN A 101 14.47 -10.99 -2.99
CA ASN A 101 14.63 -11.81 -1.79
C ASN A 101 14.51 -10.93 -0.53
N THR A 102 13.40 -11.07 0.19
CA THR A 102 13.11 -10.28 1.41
C THR A 102 14.18 -10.42 2.49
N LYS A 103 14.96 -11.50 2.53
CA LYS A 103 16.08 -11.66 3.48
C LYS A 103 17.16 -10.60 3.32
N LEU A 104 17.31 -10.01 2.13
CA LEU A 104 18.25 -8.92 1.85
C LEU A 104 17.74 -7.55 2.31
N TRP A 105 16.52 -7.47 2.85
CA TRP A 105 15.89 -6.20 3.18
C TRP A 105 16.64 -5.37 4.22
N LYS A 106 17.20 -6.01 5.26
CA LYS A 106 17.97 -5.29 6.27
C LYS A 106 19.21 -4.61 5.66
N GLU A 107 19.90 -5.33 4.78
CA GLU A 107 21.05 -4.79 4.05
C GLU A 107 20.63 -3.68 3.08
N MET A 108 19.53 -3.88 2.34
CA MET A 108 18.93 -2.86 1.48
C MET A 108 18.69 -1.56 2.25
N LYS A 109 18.04 -1.62 3.41
CA LYS A 109 17.78 -0.43 4.27
C LYS A 109 19.07 0.26 4.70
N GLN A 110 20.08 -0.49 5.14
CA GLN A 110 21.36 0.08 5.55
C GLN A 110 22.07 0.81 4.40
N ARG A 111 22.08 0.23 3.20
CA ARG A 111 22.64 0.87 2.00
C ARG A 111 21.83 2.10 1.59
N MET A 112 20.49 2.01 1.62
CA MET A 112 19.60 3.13 1.31
C MET A 112 19.87 4.37 2.15
N VAL A 113 20.19 4.23 3.45
CA VAL A 113 20.51 5.38 4.31
C VAL A 113 21.76 6.13 3.83
N ARG A 114 22.75 5.41 3.30
CA ARG A 114 24.05 5.96 2.87
C ARG A 114 24.05 6.46 1.43
N THR A 115 23.14 5.94 0.61
CA THR A 115 23.02 6.32 -0.79
C THR A 115 22.34 7.68 -0.94
N LYS A 116 23.01 8.62 -1.61
CA LYS A 116 22.39 9.88 -2.07
C LYS A 116 21.29 9.58 -3.08
N GLY A 117 20.20 10.33 -3.02
CA GLY A 117 19.09 10.17 -3.94
C GLY A 117 18.86 11.37 -4.83
N GLU A 118 18.05 11.17 -5.86
CA GLU A 118 17.63 12.18 -6.81
C GLU A 118 16.12 12.41 -6.68
N LEU A 119 15.69 13.67 -6.64
CA LEU A 119 14.27 13.98 -6.65
C LEU A 119 13.66 13.66 -8.02
N LYS A 120 12.61 12.84 -8.02
CA LYS A 120 11.78 12.52 -9.19
C LYS A 120 10.33 12.84 -8.88
N SER A 121 9.57 13.17 -9.93
CA SER A 121 8.13 13.36 -9.80
C SER A 121 7.37 12.66 -10.90
N PHE A 122 6.20 12.15 -10.57
CA PHE A 122 5.29 11.48 -11.49
C PHE A 122 3.89 12.06 -11.33
N GLU A 123 3.22 12.30 -12.44
CA GLU A 123 1.80 12.61 -12.43
C GLU A 123 1.01 11.31 -12.29
N CYS A 124 0.00 11.32 -11.43
CA CYS A 124 -0.86 10.18 -11.19
C CYS A 124 -2.32 10.66 -11.07
N ASN A 125 -3.24 9.95 -11.68
CA ASN A 125 -4.66 10.15 -11.43
C ASN A 125 -5.17 9.04 -10.50
N PRO A 126 -5.46 9.30 -9.21
CA PRO A 126 -5.95 8.26 -8.31
C PRO A 126 -7.32 7.69 -8.73
N ARG A 127 -8.04 8.39 -9.61
CA ARG A 127 -9.33 7.94 -10.18
C ARG A 127 -9.20 7.07 -11.43
N GLN A 128 -7.98 6.79 -11.88
CA GLN A 128 -7.79 6.13 -13.19
C GLN A 128 -8.54 4.79 -13.28
N PHE A 129 -8.72 4.10 -12.16
CA PHE A 129 -9.42 2.82 -12.07
C PHE A 129 -10.55 2.85 -11.01
N SER A 130 -11.10 4.02 -10.67
CA SER A 130 -12.17 4.12 -9.66
C SER A 130 -13.54 3.66 -10.16
N ASP A 131 -13.73 3.65 -11.48
CA ASP A 131 -15.04 3.43 -12.12
C ASP A 131 -15.14 2.02 -12.74
N LEU A 132 -14.51 1.02 -12.09
CA LEU A 132 -14.54 -0.37 -12.54
C LEU A 132 -15.90 -1.02 -12.21
N GLY A 133 -16.48 -1.70 -13.21
CA GLY A 133 -17.70 -2.48 -13.07
C GLY A 133 -17.44 -3.97 -12.86
N TYR A 134 -18.51 -4.75 -12.70
CA TYR A 134 -18.43 -6.21 -12.51
C TYR A 134 -17.62 -6.93 -13.58
N GLU A 135 -17.85 -6.58 -14.85
CA GLU A 135 -17.15 -7.20 -15.97
C GLU A 135 -15.64 -6.95 -15.97
N ASP A 136 -15.19 -5.86 -15.33
CA ASP A 136 -13.77 -5.56 -15.24
C ASP A 136 -13.08 -6.52 -14.25
N TYR A 137 -13.68 -6.74 -13.07
CA TYR A 137 -13.08 -7.57 -12.02
C TYR A 137 -13.49 -9.05 -12.06
N SER A 138 -14.54 -9.42 -12.80
CA SER A 138 -14.98 -10.82 -12.95
C SER A 138 -13.85 -11.79 -13.32
N PRO A 139 -12.84 -11.43 -14.14
CA PRO A 139 -11.74 -12.35 -14.45
C PRO A 139 -10.88 -12.72 -13.24
N PHE A 140 -10.86 -11.90 -12.18
CA PHE A 140 -10.11 -12.21 -10.96
C PHE A 140 -10.78 -13.30 -10.12
N THR A 141 -12.07 -13.58 -10.37
CA THR A 141 -12.82 -14.63 -9.66
C THR A 141 -12.54 -16.03 -10.21
N TYR A 142 -11.94 -16.13 -11.40
CA TYR A 142 -11.67 -17.41 -12.06
C TYR A 142 -10.51 -18.13 -11.39
N ALA A 143 -10.64 -19.44 -11.18
CA ALA A 143 -9.62 -20.27 -10.52
C ALA A 143 -8.29 -20.30 -11.29
N GLU A 144 -8.34 -20.08 -12.61
CA GLU A 144 -7.17 -20.01 -13.48
C GLU A 144 -6.44 -18.67 -13.42
N ASN A 145 -7.04 -17.64 -12.81
CA ASN A 145 -6.41 -16.34 -12.69
C ASN A 145 -5.21 -16.39 -11.75
N LYS A 146 -4.05 -15.99 -12.27
CA LYS A 146 -2.80 -15.90 -11.52
C LYS A 146 -2.35 -14.47 -11.28
N ASP A 147 -3.08 -13.48 -11.80
CA ASP A 147 -2.81 -12.07 -11.57
C ASP A 147 -3.31 -11.68 -10.17
N THR A 148 -2.45 -11.90 -9.17
CA THR A 148 -2.73 -11.59 -7.77
C THR A 148 -1.58 -10.80 -7.13
N ILE A 149 -1.88 -10.09 -6.05
CA ILE A 149 -0.94 -9.45 -5.14
C ILE A 149 -0.61 -10.44 -4.04
N LEU A 150 0.64 -10.91 -4.04
CA LEU A 150 1.20 -11.67 -2.94
C LEU A 150 1.77 -10.71 -1.90
N ILE A 151 1.32 -10.84 -0.66
CA ILE A 151 1.79 -10.03 0.47
C ILE A 151 2.74 -10.86 1.32
N LYS A 152 3.93 -10.33 1.65
CA LYS A 152 4.87 -10.97 2.59
C LYS A 152 5.22 -10.01 3.71
N LYS A 153 5.26 -10.51 4.95
CA LYS A 153 5.79 -9.77 6.09
C LYS A 153 7.24 -10.18 6.38
N TYR A 154 8.16 -9.22 6.45
CA TYR A 154 9.53 -9.46 6.92
C TYR A 154 10.15 -8.20 7.51
N ALA A 155 10.79 -8.33 8.70
CA ALA A 155 11.52 -7.25 9.37
C ALA A 155 10.74 -5.92 9.48
N ASP A 156 9.53 -6.00 10.05
CA ASP A 156 8.57 -4.89 10.23
C ASP A 156 8.20 -4.18 8.91
N THR A 157 8.07 -4.94 7.82
CA THR A 157 7.73 -4.45 6.48
C THR A 157 6.79 -5.41 5.77
N LEU A 158 5.73 -4.87 5.15
CA LEU A 158 4.86 -5.57 4.20
C LEU A 158 5.38 -5.38 2.78
N PHE A 159 5.55 -6.47 2.05
CA PHE A 159 5.98 -6.48 0.66
C PHE A 159 4.81 -6.93 -0.21
N PHE A 160 4.39 -6.06 -1.12
CA PHE A 160 3.35 -6.31 -2.10
C PHE A 160 4.00 -6.67 -3.43
N TYR A 161 3.80 -7.90 -3.88
CA TYR A 161 4.27 -8.42 -5.17
C TYR A 161 3.06 -8.63 -6.07
N GLY A 162 2.86 -7.77 -7.06
CA GLY A 162 1.72 -7.84 -7.96
C GLY A 162 2.13 -7.76 -9.43
N SER A 163 1.22 -8.11 -10.33
CA SER A 163 1.33 -7.76 -11.75
C SER A 163 0.83 -6.34 -11.99
N LYS A 164 1.07 -5.81 -13.18
CA LYS A 164 0.51 -4.52 -13.60
C LYS A 164 -1.02 -4.50 -13.36
N LYS A 165 -1.73 -5.52 -13.88
CA LYS A 165 -3.19 -5.59 -13.82
C LYS A 165 -3.69 -5.68 -12.37
N ALA A 166 -3.06 -6.53 -11.55
CA ALA A 166 -3.47 -6.68 -10.15
C ALA A 166 -3.34 -5.35 -9.37
N PHE A 167 -2.25 -4.58 -9.58
CA PHE A 167 -2.10 -3.28 -8.94
C PHE A 167 -3.05 -2.21 -9.48
N GLU A 168 -3.29 -2.17 -10.79
CA GLU A 168 -4.23 -1.22 -11.40
C GLU A 168 -5.64 -1.41 -10.83
N PHE A 169 -6.11 -2.65 -10.75
CA PHE A 169 -7.46 -2.97 -10.30
C PHE A 169 -7.62 -2.79 -8.80
N ALA A 170 -6.64 -3.25 -8.02
CA ALA A 170 -6.63 -3.01 -6.57
C ALA A 170 -6.61 -1.51 -6.24
N SER A 171 -6.01 -0.65 -7.09
CA SER A 171 -6.02 0.80 -6.87
C SER A 171 -7.43 1.42 -6.92
N GLY A 172 -8.37 0.76 -7.60
CA GLY A 172 -9.73 1.23 -7.82
C GLY A 172 -10.58 1.36 -6.56
N GLY A 173 -10.32 0.56 -5.53
CA GLY A 173 -11.06 0.61 -4.26
C GLY A 173 -10.71 1.81 -3.37
N LEU A 174 -9.53 2.40 -3.55
CA LEU A 174 -9.00 3.39 -2.61
C LEU A 174 -9.57 4.80 -2.82
N GLU A 175 -9.72 5.26 -4.06
CA GLU A 175 -10.21 6.62 -4.33
C GLU A 175 -11.69 6.81 -3.98
N PRO A 176 -12.61 5.89 -4.31
CA PRO A 176 -14.00 5.98 -3.88
C PRO A 176 -14.11 6.10 -2.35
N LEU A 177 -13.44 5.20 -1.62
CA LEU A 177 -13.41 5.21 -0.16
C LEU A 177 -12.83 6.53 0.38
N SER A 178 -11.79 7.08 -0.25
CA SER A 178 -11.21 8.37 0.13
C SER A 178 -12.22 9.52 0.11
N ARG A 179 -13.21 9.48 -0.80
CA ARG A 179 -14.22 10.52 -0.96
C ARG A 179 -15.40 10.34 -0.01
N THR A 180 -15.81 9.09 0.22
CA THR A 180 -17.06 8.79 0.93
C THR A 180 -16.84 8.54 2.41
N GLY A 181 -15.67 8.06 2.82
CA GLY A 181 -15.41 7.56 4.17
C GLY A 181 -15.76 8.55 5.30
N ALA A 182 -15.35 9.82 5.18
CA ALA A 182 -15.70 10.84 6.18
C ALA A 182 -17.21 11.05 6.31
N SER A 183 -17.91 11.09 5.17
CA SER A 183 -19.36 11.29 5.15
C SER A 183 -20.13 10.07 5.64
N TYR A 184 -19.62 8.87 5.35
CA TYR A 184 -20.17 7.61 5.85
C TYR A 184 -20.04 7.56 7.38
N PHE A 185 -18.87 7.90 7.91
CA PHE A 185 -18.61 7.94 9.34
C PHE A 185 -19.55 8.91 10.07
N MET A 186 -19.69 10.14 9.56
CA MET A 186 -20.57 11.14 10.16
C MET A 186 -22.05 10.72 10.15
N ARG A 187 -22.49 9.93 9.17
CA ARG A 187 -23.89 9.49 9.07
C ARG A 187 -24.19 8.24 9.89
N ASN A 188 -23.26 7.29 9.92
CA ASN A 188 -23.50 5.96 10.44
C ASN A 188 -22.80 5.71 11.79
N GLY A 189 -21.91 6.60 12.23
CA GLY A 189 -21.12 6.43 13.46
C GLY A 189 -20.12 5.27 13.39
N GLY A 190 -19.83 4.76 12.19
CA GLY A 190 -18.93 3.64 11.94
C GLY A 190 -18.00 3.92 10.77
N HIS A 191 -16.93 3.13 10.65
CA HIS A 191 -15.95 3.28 9.58
C HIS A 191 -16.39 2.56 8.30
N ASP A 192 -15.88 3.06 7.17
CA ASP A 192 -16.12 2.52 5.83
C ASP A 192 -14.84 1.84 5.36
N HIS A 193 -14.98 0.70 4.69
CA HIS A 193 -13.84 -0.11 4.29
C HIS A 193 -14.13 -0.88 3.00
N ASP A 194 -13.06 -1.25 2.30
CA ASP A 194 -13.11 -2.03 1.07
C ASP A 194 -12.21 -3.26 1.16
N HIS A 195 -12.73 -4.39 0.68
CA HIS A 195 -12.05 -5.68 0.69
C HIS A 195 -11.41 -5.94 -0.68
N LEU A 196 -10.08 -5.93 -0.71
CA LEU A 196 -9.28 -6.21 -1.90
C LEU A 196 -8.89 -7.69 -2.02
N ASP A 197 -9.58 -8.56 -1.30
CA ASP A 197 -9.30 -10.00 -1.21
C ASP A 197 -9.36 -10.70 -2.58
N LEU A 198 -10.16 -10.16 -3.50
CA LEU A 198 -10.24 -10.61 -4.88
C LEU A 198 -8.91 -10.47 -5.64
N PHE A 199 -8.09 -9.50 -5.25
CA PHE A 199 -6.82 -9.19 -5.89
C PHE A 199 -5.62 -9.79 -5.17
N THR A 200 -5.79 -10.46 -4.03
CA THR A 200 -4.70 -11.05 -3.25
C THR A 200 -4.50 -12.53 -3.56
N ALA A 201 -3.32 -13.05 -3.21
CA ALA A 201 -3.06 -14.48 -3.34
C ALA A 201 -3.99 -15.30 -2.43
N ALA A 202 -4.23 -16.56 -2.80
CA ALA A 202 -5.08 -17.45 -2.02
C ALA A 202 -4.71 -17.47 -0.53
N HIS A 203 -5.72 -17.48 0.33
CA HIS A 203 -5.60 -17.41 1.80
C HIS A 203 -4.97 -16.13 2.34
N GLN A 204 -4.87 -15.07 1.53
CA GLN A 204 -4.51 -13.74 2.00
C GLN A 204 -5.68 -12.78 1.88
N GLY A 205 -5.84 -11.92 2.88
CA GLY A 205 -6.79 -10.82 2.84
C GLY A 205 -6.08 -9.47 2.86
N LEU A 206 -6.66 -8.49 2.19
CA LEU A 206 -6.25 -7.10 2.24
C LEU A 206 -7.48 -6.21 2.33
N CYS A 207 -7.63 -5.53 3.47
CA CYS A 207 -8.69 -4.55 3.67
C CYS A 207 -8.11 -3.14 3.68
N ILE A 208 -8.80 -2.19 3.04
CA ILE A 208 -8.50 -0.77 3.07
C ILE A 208 -9.59 -0.07 3.88
N ASP A 209 -9.22 0.77 4.83
CA ASP A 209 -10.19 1.40 5.74
C ASP A 209 -9.94 2.91 5.85
N PHE A 210 -11.04 3.67 5.92
CA PHE A 210 -10.98 5.10 6.12
C PHE A 210 -10.71 5.44 7.59
N TYR A 211 -9.57 6.09 7.84
CA TYR A 211 -9.19 6.53 9.18
C TYR A 211 -8.78 8.00 9.19
N ASP A 212 -9.58 8.81 9.88
CA ASP A 212 -9.23 10.18 10.24
C ASP A 212 -9.26 10.29 11.77
N GLU A 213 -8.08 10.47 12.37
CA GLU A 213 -7.90 10.48 13.83
C GLU A 213 -8.78 11.54 14.52
N ALA A 214 -8.90 12.73 13.92
CA ALA A 214 -9.70 13.81 14.48
C ALA A 214 -11.19 13.48 14.44
N LEU A 215 -11.64 12.79 13.39
CA LEU A 215 -13.01 12.34 13.25
C LEU A 215 -13.34 11.21 14.24
N TRP A 216 -12.49 10.19 14.32
CA TRP A 216 -12.69 9.02 15.16
C TRP A 216 -12.63 9.33 16.67
N ARG A 217 -11.89 10.37 17.06
CA ARG A 217 -11.85 10.83 18.46
C ARG A 217 -13.05 11.65 18.87
N LYS A 218 -13.72 12.35 17.94
CA LYS A 218 -14.91 13.16 18.24
C LYS A 218 -16.16 12.31 18.51
N SER A 219 -16.17 11.05 18.08
CA SER A 219 -17.28 10.12 18.25
C SER A 219 -17.18 9.26 19.51
N ARG A 220 -16.22 9.52 20.40
CA ARG A 220 -16.06 8.83 21.68
C ARG A 220 -16.54 9.66 22.86
#